data_AF-A0A2P2K303-F1
#
_entry.id   AF-A0A2P2K303-F1
#
_cell.length_a   1.000
_cell.length_b   1.000
_cell.length_c   1.000
_cell.angle_alpha   90.00
_cell.angle_beta   90.00
_cell.angle_gamma   90.00
#
_symmetry.space_group_name_H-M   'P 1'
#
loop_
_entity.id
_entity.type
_entity.pdbx_description
1 polymer ?
#
loop_
_entity_poly.entity_id
_entity_poly.type
_entity_poly.pdbx_seq_one_letter_code
_entity_poly.pdbx_strand_id
1 'polypeptide(L)'
;MSTAASSSDALTTTICNSIQALGRGFDVTSDIRLLYCKGVPGSRLVLVDEERRRDLVLCDGVVVPSVSVEIDCSTGQKTIERIDVCSFHEVKFVFFFFLPYHLSWACLNFCFWLVY
;
A
#
# COMPACT_ATOMS: atom_id res chain seq x y z
N MET A 1 19.77 -31.92 -1.78
CA MET A 1 19.29 -31.24 -0.55
C MET A 1 19.29 -29.74 -0.86
N SER A 2 18.16 -29.24 -1.39
CA SER A 2 18.06 -27.93 -2.06
C SER A 2 16.70 -27.32 -1.72
N THR A 3 16.61 -26.62 -0.60
CA THR A 3 15.37 -26.00 -0.11
C THR A 3 15.48 -24.48 0.08
N ALA A 4 16.66 -23.88 -0.14
CA ALA A 4 16.86 -22.44 0.02
C ALA A 4 16.45 -21.62 -1.23
N ALA A 5 16.61 -22.17 -2.43
CA ALA A 5 16.37 -21.44 -3.69
C ALA A 5 14.89 -21.06 -3.91
N SER A 6 13.92 -21.85 -3.41
CA SER A 6 12.51 -21.54 -3.67
C SER A 6 11.96 -20.38 -2.83
N SER A 7 12.55 -20.11 -1.65
CA SER A 7 12.06 -19.08 -0.73
C SER A 7 12.51 -17.68 -1.14
N SER A 8 13.75 -17.53 -1.59
CA SER A 8 14.30 -16.25 -2.07
C SER A 8 13.59 -15.76 -3.33
N ASP A 9 13.28 -16.68 -4.24
CA ASP A 9 12.66 -16.36 -5.52
C ASP A 9 11.19 -15.96 -5.35
N ALA A 10 10.47 -16.68 -4.48
CA ALA A 10 9.10 -16.34 -4.11
C ALA A 10 9.02 -14.99 -3.39
N LEU A 11 9.97 -14.71 -2.48
CA LEU A 11 10.08 -13.42 -1.79
C LEU A 11 10.32 -12.28 -2.79
N THR A 12 11.34 -12.42 -3.64
CA THR A 12 11.69 -11.43 -4.66
C THR A 12 10.52 -11.16 -5.60
N THR A 13 9.83 -12.21 -6.05
CA THR A 13 8.63 -12.10 -6.89
C THR A 13 7.52 -11.31 -6.19
N THR A 14 7.27 -11.61 -4.91
CA THR A 14 6.24 -10.92 -4.11
C THR A 14 6.56 -9.44 -3.97
N ILE A 15 7.82 -9.09 -3.74
CA ILE A 15 8.28 -7.70 -3.64
C ILE A 15 8.11 -6.98 -4.97
N CYS A 16 8.58 -7.57 -6.08
CA CYS A 16 8.43 -6.99 -7.42
C CYS A 16 6.97 -6.73 -7.76
N ASN A 17 6.08 -7.69 -7.48
CA ASN A 17 4.64 -7.54 -7.68
C ASN A 17 4.06 -6.41 -6.81
N SER A 18 4.54 -6.26 -5.57
CA SER A 18 4.12 -5.19 -4.67
C SER A 18 4.50 -3.81 -5.22
N ILE A 19 5.72 -3.65 -5.71
CA ILE A 19 6.21 -2.39 -6.31
C ILE A 19 5.43 -2.04 -7.59
N GLN A 20 5.13 -3.04 -8.42
CA GLN A 20 4.32 -2.84 -9.64
C GLN A 20 2.86 -2.48 -9.31
N ALA A 21 2.34 -2.91 -8.17
CA ALA A 21 0.99 -2.60 -7.72
C ALA A 21 0.84 -1.19 -7.11
N LEU A 22 1.94 -0.53 -6.71
CA LEU A 22 1.88 0.83 -6.16
C LEU A 22 1.19 1.79 -7.14
N GLY A 23 0.23 2.56 -6.64
CA GLY A 23 -0.52 3.50 -7.46
C GLY A 23 -1.57 2.86 -8.38
N ARG A 24 -1.78 1.53 -8.35
CA ARG A 24 -2.88 0.90 -9.09
C ARG A 24 -4.20 1.10 -8.33
N GLY A 25 -5.30 1.09 -9.07
CA GLY A 25 -6.63 1.17 -8.49
C GLY A 25 -7.05 -0.14 -7.81
N PHE A 26 -7.83 -0.03 -6.75
CA PHE A 26 -8.52 -1.15 -6.11
C PHE A 26 -10.00 -0.84 -6.02
N ASP A 27 -10.81 -1.89 -6.09
CA ASP A 27 -12.23 -1.79 -5.81
C ASP A 27 -12.43 -2.01 -4.30
N VAL A 28 -13.07 -1.04 -3.66
CA VAL A 28 -13.43 -1.00 -2.24
C VAL A 28 -14.21 -2.21 -1.79
N THR A 29 -15.13 -2.62 -2.66
CA THR A 29 -16.07 -3.70 -2.43
C THR A 29 -15.40 -5.05 -2.67
N SER A 30 -14.25 -5.02 -3.36
CA SER A 30 -13.33 -6.13 -3.54
C SER A 30 -12.23 -6.10 -2.48
N ASP A 31 -11.43 -7.16 -2.45
CA ASP A 31 -10.33 -7.33 -1.51
C ASP A 31 -9.08 -6.51 -1.94
N ILE A 32 -8.35 -5.96 -0.97
CA ILE A 32 -7.16 -5.13 -1.19
C ILE A 32 -5.89 -5.91 -1.54
N ARG A 33 -5.95 -7.26 -1.55
CA ARG A 33 -4.81 -8.10 -1.94
C ARG A 33 -4.37 -7.76 -3.37
N LEU A 34 -3.05 -7.86 -3.61
CA LEU A 34 -2.41 -7.57 -4.91
C LEU A 34 -3.08 -8.27 -6.10
N LEU A 35 -3.65 -9.47 -5.88
CA LEU A 35 -4.31 -10.25 -6.92
C LEU A 35 -5.56 -9.58 -7.50
N TYR A 36 -6.15 -8.60 -6.80
CA TYR A 36 -7.32 -7.84 -7.23
C TYR A 36 -7.00 -6.42 -7.72
N CYS A 37 -5.71 -6.06 -7.83
CA CYS A 37 -5.31 -4.77 -8.42
C CYS A 37 -5.92 -4.58 -9.82
N LYS A 38 -6.57 -3.43 -10.04
CA LYS A 38 -7.17 -3.05 -11.32
C LYS A 38 -6.18 -2.25 -12.19
N GLY A 39 -6.53 -2.13 -13.46
CA GLY A 39 -5.75 -1.43 -14.50
C GLY A 39 -4.99 -2.37 -15.42
N VAL A 40 -4.14 -1.82 -16.28
CA VAL A 40 -3.17 -2.59 -17.09
C VAL A 40 -1.81 -2.65 -16.38
N PRO A 41 -0.96 -3.66 -16.61
CA PRO A 41 0.41 -3.65 -16.10
C PRO A 41 1.12 -2.36 -16.53
N GLY A 42 1.77 -1.68 -15.58
CA GLY A 42 2.43 -0.39 -15.82
C GLY A 42 1.53 0.85 -15.78
N SER A 43 0.19 0.71 -15.74
CA SER A 43 -0.67 1.88 -15.48
C SER A 43 -0.74 2.19 -13.99
N ARG A 44 -0.47 3.45 -13.63
CA ARG A 44 -0.62 3.99 -12.28
C ARG A 44 -1.58 5.18 -12.30
N LEU A 45 -2.38 5.33 -11.25
CA LEU A 45 -3.24 6.49 -10.99
C LEU A 45 -2.47 7.66 -10.36
N VAL A 46 -1.26 7.39 -9.88
CA VAL A 46 -0.32 8.39 -9.35
C VAL A 46 0.85 8.53 -10.31
N LEU A 47 1.36 9.75 -10.44
CA LEU A 47 2.60 10.00 -11.16
C LEU A 47 3.77 9.51 -10.30
N VAL A 48 4.69 8.77 -10.92
CA VAL A 48 5.94 8.33 -10.31
C VAL A 48 7.06 8.76 -11.23
N ASP A 49 8.16 9.28 -10.68
CA ASP A 49 9.36 9.59 -11.45
C ASP A 49 10.01 8.30 -11.96
N GLU A 50 9.85 8.05 -13.26
CA GLU A 50 10.42 6.90 -13.95
C GLU A 50 11.77 7.23 -14.62
N GLU A 51 12.30 8.45 -14.52
CA GLU A 51 13.63 8.80 -15.03
C GLU A 51 14.69 8.50 -13.95
N ARG A 52 14.41 8.88 -12.71
CA ARG A 52 15.32 8.69 -11.59
C ARG A 52 15.07 7.35 -10.91
N ARG A 53 15.95 6.38 -11.19
CA ARG A 53 15.89 5.03 -10.59
C ARG A 53 17.13 4.70 -9.75
N ARG A 54 16.95 3.80 -8.79
CA ARG A 54 17.98 3.25 -7.90
C ARG A 54 17.72 1.77 -7.63
N ASP A 55 18.74 1.08 -7.15
CA ASP A 55 18.57 -0.26 -6.60
C ASP A 55 18.03 -0.15 -5.16
N LEU A 56 16.84 -0.71 -4.93
CA LEU A 56 16.20 -0.73 -3.62
C LEU A 56 16.74 -1.92 -2.83
N VAL A 57 17.48 -1.63 -1.77
CA VAL A 57 18.00 -2.64 -0.84
C VAL A 57 17.00 -2.81 0.30
N LEU A 58 16.55 -4.04 0.50
CA LEU A 58 15.58 -4.40 1.52
C LEU A 58 16.27 -5.01 2.73
N CYS A 59 15.53 -5.05 3.84
CA CYS A 59 15.95 -5.83 5.00
C CYS A 59 16.12 -7.29 4.57
N ASP A 60 17.19 -7.93 5.04
CA ASP A 60 17.64 -9.28 4.62
C ASP A 60 18.49 -9.34 3.33
N GLY A 61 18.95 -8.20 2.82
CA GLY A 61 19.93 -8.15 1.73
C GLY A 61 19.36 -8.43 0.34
N VAL A 62 18.03 -8.51 0.21
CA VAL A 62 17.35 -8.59 -1.09
C VAL A 62 17.49 -7.25 -1.81
N VAL A 63 17.90 -7.29 -3.07
CA VAL A 63 18.08 -6.09 -3.91
C VAL A 63 17.09 -6.14 -5.07
N VAL A 64 16.28 -5.09 -5.20
CA VAL A 64 15.39 -4.91 -6.35
C VAL A 64 15.93 -3.79 -7.23
N PRO A 65 16.35 -4.09 -8.46
CA PRO A 65 16.97 -3.10 -9.32
C PRO A 65 15.94 -2.15 -9.93
N SER A 66 16.41 -0.98 -10.36
CA SER A 66 15.62 -0.05 -11.20
C SER A 66 14.26 0.36 -10.60
N VAL A 67 14.24 0.65 -9.31
CA VAL A 67 13.07 1.18 -8.61
C VAL A 67 13.14 2.71 -8.61
N SER A 68 12.00 3.39 -8.79
CA SER A 68 11.94 4.86 -8.68
C SER A 68 12.48 5.33 -7.33
N VAL A 69 13.21 6.45 -7.32
CA VAL A 69 13.74 7.05 -6.08
C VAL A 69 12.65 7.50 -5.11
N GLU A 70 11.42 7.69 -5.59
CA GLU A 70 10.25 8.07 -4.78
C GLU A 70 9.64 6.88 -4.02
N ILE A 71 10.02 5.66 -4.40
CA ILE A 71 9.57 4.43 -3.75
C ILE A 71 10.62 4.03 -2.71
N ASP A 72 10.16 3.84 -1.48
CA ASP A 72 10.99 3.39 -0.37
C ASP A 72 10.31 2.24 0.38
N CYS A 73 11.11 1.44 1.08
CA CYS A 73 10.62 0.36 1.91
C CYS A 73 11.07 0.59 3.35
N SER A 74 10.14 1.01 4.19
CA SER A 74 10.37 1.09 5.63
C SER A 74 10.03 -0.23 6.31
N THR A 75 10.92 -0.72 7.15
CA THR A 75 10.61 -1.76 8.13
C THR A 75 9.78 -1.13 9.25
N GLY A 76 8.49 -0.93 8.99
CA GLY A 76 7.58 -0.46 10.02
C GLY A 76 7.53 -1.43 11.20
N GLN A 77 7.62 -0.92 12.44
CA GLN A 77 7.00 -1.62 13.56
C GLN A 77 5.51 -1.68 13.23
N LYS A 78 4.96 -2.88 13.03
CA LYS A 78 3.52 -3.05 12.87
C LYS A 78 2.84 -2.71 14.19
N THR A 79 2.51 -1.46 14.42
CA THR A 79 1.43 -1.07 15.33
C THR A 79 0.14 -1.09 14.52
N ILE A 80 -0.63 -2.17 14.66
CA ILE A 80 -2.04 -2.12 14.29
C ILE A 80 -2.69 -1.30 15.40
N GLU A 81 -2.87 0.00 15.15
CA GLU A 81 -3.73 0.82 15.98
C GLU A 81 -5.17 0.44 15.66
N ARG A 82 -5.74 -0.45 16.48
CA ARG A 82 -7.18 -0.71 16.48
C ARG A 82 -7.84 0.43 17.22
N ILE A 83 -8.57 1.25 16.49
CA ILE A 83 -9.56 2.14 17.10
C ILE A 83 -10.77 1.26 17.38
N ASP A 84 -11.26 1.26 18.63
CA ASP A 84 -12.48 0.57 19.01
C ASP A 84 -13.69 1.11 18.22
N VAL A 85 -14.82 0.41 18.30
CA VAL A 85 -16.07 0.84 17.63
C VAL A 85 -16.50 2.19 18.22
N CYS A 86 -16.11 3.27 17.56
CA CYS A 86 -16.47 4.63 17.96
C CYS A 86 -17.97 4.87 17.74
N SER A 87 -18.59 5.58 18.68
CA SER A 87 -19.94 6.10 18.47
C SER A 87 -19.96 7.17 17.37
N PHE A 88 -21.12 7.44 16.76
CA PHE A 88 -21.25 8.45 15.70
C PHE A 88 -20.71 9.84 16.08
N HIS A 89 -20.77 10.21 17.36
CA HIS A 89 -20.24 11.48 17.87
C HIS A 89 -18.72 11.47 18.00
N GLU A 90 -18.13 10.31 18.30
CA GLU A 90 -16.69 10.13 18.51
C GLU A 90 -15.92 10.07 17.19
N VAL A 91 -16.47 9.41 16.17
CA VAL A 91 -15.92 9.41 14.80
C VAL A 91 -15.78 10.85 14.28
N LYS A 92 -16.77 11.72 14.54
CA LYS A 92 -16.68 13.13 14.16
C LYS A 92 -15.51 13.82 14.84
N PHE A 93 -15.29 13.59 16.14
CA PHE A 93 -14.21 14.25 16.87
C PHE A 93 -12.83 13.79 16.36
N VAL A 94 -12.60 12.48 16.23
CA VAL A 94 -11.34 11.92 15.72
C VAL A 94 -11.08 12.38 14.29
N PHE A 95 -12.11 12.34 13.43
CA PHE A 95 -11.99 12.70 12.03
C PHE A 95 -11.66 14.19 11.82
N PHE A 96 -12.27 15.09 12.60
CA PHE A 96 -11.99 16.52 12.53
C PHE A 96 -10.61 16.90 13.08
N PHE A 97 -10.04 16.10 13.98
CA PHE A 97 -8.72 16.38 14.57
C PHE A 97 -7.56 15.93 13.66
N PHE A 98 -7.75 14.91 12.82
CA PHE A 98 -6.70 14.32 12.00
C PHE A 98 -6.57 14.87 10.57
N LEU A 99 -7.48 15.74 10.12
CA LEU A 99 -7.44 16.31 8.77
C LEU A 99 -7.27 17.83 8.82
N PRO A 100 -6.03 18.35 8.79
CA PRO A 100 -5.81 19.71 8.35
C PRO A 100 -6.01 19.70 6.83
N TYR A 101 -7.19 20.15 6.41
CA TYR A 101 -7.54 20.62 5.07
C TYR A 101 -7.81 19.56 3.98
N HIS A 102 -9.04 19.64 3.47
CA HIS A 102 -9.45 19.41 2.08
C HIS A 102 -9.38 17.98 1.52
N LEU A 103 -9.90 16.99 2.27
CA LEU A 103 -10.42 15.77 1.64
C LEU A 103 -11.92 15.94 1.35
N SER A 104 -12.30 15.87 0.08
CA SER A 104 -13.69 15.94 -0.38
C SER A 104 -14.55 14.91 0.37
N TRP A 105 -15.76 15.32 0.76
CA TRP A 105 -16.76 14.50 1.47
C TRP A 105 -17.08 13.15 0.78
N ALA A 106 -16.72 12.99 -0.49
CA ALA A 106 -16.80 11.72 -1.21
C ALA A 106 -15.88 10.62 -0.66
N CYS A 107 -14.71 10.98 -0.10
CA CYS A 107 -13.77 10.00 0.48
C CYS A 107 -14.25 9.48 1.85
N LEU A 108 -15.15 10.20 2.50
CA LEU A 108 -15.62 9.93 3.87
C LEU A 108 -16.72 8.88 3.96
N ASN A 109 -17.56 8.75 2.92
CA ASN A 109 -18.56 7.67 2.86
C ASN A 109 -17.91 6.28 2.80
N PHE A 110 -16.64 6.21 2.43
CA PHE A 110 -15.90 4.97 2.27
C PHE A 110 -15.57 4.29 3.60
N CYS A 111 -15.29 5.05 4.66
CA CYS A 111 -14.99 4.48 5.97
C CYS A 111 -16.24 4.00 6.71
N PHE A 112 -17.42 4.50 6.37
CA PHE A 112 -18.68 4.08 7.00
C PHE A 112 -19.17 2.70 6.54
N TRP A 113 -18.66 2.19 5.41
CA TRP A 113 -19.01 0.86 4.88
C TRP A 113 -17.98 -0.21 5.24
N LEU A 114 -17.47 -0.16 6.48
CA LEU A 114 -16.67 -1.23 7.09
C LEU A 114 -17.28 -1.70 8.42
N VAL A 115 -18.46 -1.18 8.80
CA VAL A 115 -19.16 -1.53 10.06
C VAL A 115 -20.63 -1.92 9.83
N TYR A 116 -21.08 -2.12 8.59
CA TYR A 116 -22.35 -2.77 8.29
C TYR A 116 -22.17 -3.92 7.31
#